data_AF-A0A7S1GI72-F1
#
_entry.id   AF-A0A7S1GI72-F1
#
_cell.length_a   1.000
_cell.length_b   1.000
_cell.length_c   1.000
_cell.angle_alpha   90.00
_cell.angle_beta   90.00
_cell.angle_gamma   90.00
#
_symmetry.space_group_name_H-M   'P 1'
#
loop_
_entity.id
_entity.type
_entity.pdbx_description
1 polymer ?
#
loop_
_entity_poly.entity_id
_entity_poly.type
_entity_poly.pdbx_seq_one_letter_code
_entity_poly.pdbx_strand_id
1 'polypeptide(L)'
;MKVTLNLAQNLISGIPSEISKLQSLKVLQISDNNLIIEVPSEIGLLNRLEFLDMSAAGLKSLPSEMGNLRGLVHFNASGVAFGTIPSFVWNLTQLERLDLSISASCVELPPQIGGFQNLTELLLDGLRARGTIPTEIGLLSRLRTLDLTNRGMFEDRFVGNIPSEIGMMTDLERLYIGDHQLSGEIPSEIGQLQALVVFDIGDNALSGSLSMEIFNLTSISILQLRNNAMLGGQFPMVWSLSQLACFDSSGTNLTGLVDESACPHATVVVTGCQADQSCSCCKCGNGATEPQCKTRRDTFP
;
A
#
# COMPACT_ATOMS: atom_id res chain seq x y z
N MET A 1 -23.90 22.24 -4.60
CA MET A 1 -23.40 22.41 -3.22
C MET A 1 -23.32 21.02 -2.60
N LYS A 2 -22.17 20.58 -2.06
CA LYS A 2 -22.08 19.31 -1.33
C LYS A 2 -22.75 19.48 0.04
N VAL A 3 -23.72 18.63 0.37
CA VAL A 3 -24.34 18.62 1.70
C VAL A 3 -23.44 17.78 2.59
N THR A 4 -22.87 18.40 3.61
CA THR A 4 -21.85 17.80 4.48
C THR A 4 -22.35 17.77 5.92
N LEU A 5 -22.15 16.63 6.58
CA LEU A 5 -22.27 16.45 8.01
C LEU A 5 -20.91 16.01 8.55
N ASN A 6 -20.24 16.93 9.26
CA ASN A 6 -18.97 16.65 9.91
C ASN A 6 -19.18 16.58 11.43
N LEU A 7 -18.94 15.40 11.96
CA LEU A 7 -19.02 15.04 13.37
C LEU A 7 -17.68 14.49 13.89
N ALA A 8 -16.60 14.65 13.12
CA ALA A 8 -15.29 14.10 13.45
C ALA A 8 -14.70 14.75 14.72
N GLN A 9 -13.81 14.03 15.41
CA GLN A 9 -13.08 14.52 16.60
C GLN A 9 -14.02 14.94 17.74
N ASN A 10 -15.04 14.13 17.99
CA ASN A 10 -16.00 14.32 19.08
C ASN A 10 -16.01 13.10 20.01
N LEU A 11 -16.92 13.09 20.98
CA LEU A 11 -17.13 11.99 21.91
C LEU A 11 -18.44 11.23 21.60
N ILE A 12 -18.82 11.16 20.32
CA ILE A 12 -20.08 10.54 19.92
C ILE A 12 -19.98 9.03 20.15
N SER A 13 -21.01 8.48 20.82
CA SER A 13 -21.08 7.06 21.19
C SER A 13 -21.91 6.21 20.24
N GLY A 14 -22.63 6.82 19.30
CA GLY A 14 -23.47 6.12 18.33
C GLY A 14 -24.09 7.06 17.30
N ILE A 15 -24.51 6.48 16.18
CA ILE A 15 -25.27 7.20 15.14
C ILE A 15 -26.70 6.69 15.16
N PRO A 16 -27.71 7.58 15.26
CA PRO A 16 -29.12 7.15 15.27
C PRO A 16 -29.60 6.76 13.86
N SER A 17 -30.59 5.87 13.77
CA SER A 17 -31.16 5.40 12.49
C SER A 17 -31.82 6.52 11.68
N GLU A 18 -32.21 7.63 12.33
CA GLU A 18 -32.68 8.85 11.70
C GLU A 18 -31.68 9.51 10.75
N ILE A 19 -30.40 9.09 10.76
CA ILE A 19 -29.42 9.52 9.75
C ILE A 19 -29.95 9.30 8.33
N SER A 20 -30.76 8.26 8.11
CA SER A 20 -31.44 7.98 6.83
C SER A 20 -32.34 9.11 6.34
N LYS A 21 -32.79 10.03 7.20
CA LYS A 21 -33.59 11.19 6.77
C LYS A 21 -32.76 12.21 5.98
N LEU A 22 -31.43 12.15 6.06
CA LEU A 22 -30.52 13.04 5.36
C LEU A 22 -30.29 12.60 3.89
N GLN A 23 -31.36 12.42 3.13
CA GLN A 23 -31.35 11.88 1.75
C GLN A 23 -30.54 12.70 0.73
N SER A 24 -30.15 13.93 1.07
CA SER A 24 -29.28 14.77 0.23
C SER A 24 -27.82 14.76 0.64
N LEU A 25 -27.47 14.05 1.72
CA LEU A 25 -26.12 14.02 2.26
C LEU A 25 -25.14 13.41 1.26
N LYS A 26 -24.02 14.12 1.03
CA LYS A 26 -22.93 13.68 0.15
C LYS A 26 -21.65 13.36 0.90
N VAL A 27 -21.43 14.02 2.04
CA VAL A 27 -20.23 13.86 2.85
C VAL A 27 -20.63 13.60 4.29
N LEU A 28 -20.19 12.47 4.84
CA LEU A 28 -20.33 12.10 6.24
C LEU A 28 -18.95 11.86 6.83
N GLN A 29 -18.58 12.65 7.84
CA GLN A 29 -17.34 12.47 8.59
C GLN A 29 -17.69 12.19 10.05
N ILE A 30 -17.30 11.02 10.53
CA ILE A 30 -17.54 10.54 11.90
C ILE A 30 -16.24 10.02 12.52
N SER A 31 -15.10 10.35 11.92
CA SER A 31 -13.77 9.93 12.36
C SER A 31 -13.39 10.44 13.74
N ASP A 32 -12.45 9.78 14.40
CA ASP A 32 -11.95 10.16 15.74
C ASP A 32 -13.11 10.36 16.75
N ASN A 33 -13.97 9.35 16.86
CA ASN A 33 -15.07 9.28 17.84
C ASN A 33 -14.93 8.01 18.68
N ASN A 34 -15.80 7.85 19.68
CA ASN A 34 -15.84 6.65 20.52
C ASN A 34 -17.16 5.91 20.32
N LEU A 35 -17.46 5.46 19.09
CA LEU A 35 -18.70 4.78 18.76
C LEU A 35 -18.73 3.42 19.45
N ILE A 36 -19.42 3.39 20.59
CA ILE A 36 -19.70 2.17 21.36
C ILE A 36 -20.83 1.39 20.66
N ILE A 37 -21.79 2.11 20.09
CA ILE A 37 -22.91 1.55 19.32
C ILE A 37 -22.47 1.39 17.87
N GLU A 38 -22.83 0.26 17.27
CA GLU A 38 -22.60 -0.02 15.85
C GLU A 38 -23.26 1.03 14.96
N VAL A 39 -22.72 1.20 13.75
CA VAL A 39 -23.36 2.05 12.73
C VAL A 39 -24.70 1.41 12.32
N PRO A 40 -25.82 2.16 12.33
CA PRO A 40 -27.13 1.62 11.99
C PRO A 40 -27.21 1.19 10.53
N SER A 41 -27.94 0.12 10.22
CA SER A 41 -28.12 -0.38 8.84
C SER A 41 -28.77 0.65 7.91
N GLU A 42 -29.54 1.58 8.47
CA GLU A 42 -30.13 2.73 7.79
C GLU A 42 -29.10 3.63 7.10
N ILE A 43 -27.81 3.56 7.44
CA ILE A 43 -26.75 4.25 6.69
C ILE A 43 -26.76 3.85 5.21
N GLY A 44 -27.12 2.60 4.90
CA GLY A 44 -27.24 2.07 3.54
C GLY A 44 -28.34 2.73 2.70
N LEU A 45 -29.20 3.56 3.31
CA LEU A 45 -30.23 4.32 2.60
C LEU A 45 -29.72 5.67 2.06
N LEU A 46 -28.48 6.06 2.37
CA LEU A 46 -27.86 7.32 1.94
C LEU A 46 -27.27 7.20 0.53
N ASN A 47 -28.11 6.91 -0.46
CA ASN A 47 -27.70 6.59 -1.83
C ASN A 47 -26.96 7.72 -2.58
N ARG A 48 -26.89 8.94 -2.01
CA ARG A 48 -26.16 10.09 -2.56
C ARG A 48 -24.80 10.31 -1.90
N LEU A 49 -24.41 9.46 -0.95
CA LEU A 49 -23.16 9.60 -0.23
C LEU A 49 -21.99 9.31 -1.18
N GLU A 50 -21.08 10.28 -1.28
CA GLU A 50 -19.87 10.24 -2.11
C GLU A 50 -18.61 10.08 -1.25
N PHE A 51 -18.64 10.59 -0.02
CA PHE A 51 -17.53 10.56 0.92
C PHE A 51 -18.01 10.06 2.28
N LEU A 52 -17.37 9.01 2.77
CA LEU A 52 -17.59 8.46 4.11
C LEU A 52 -16.23 8.28 4.79
N ASP A 53 -16.02 9.01 5.87
CA ASP A 53 -14.86 8.82 6.75
C ASP A 53 -15.34 8.44 8.14
N MET A 54 -14.94 7.25 8.56
CA MET A 54 -15.25 6.65 9.86
C MET A 54 -14.00 6.09 10.54
N SER A 55 -12.84 6.64 10.16
CA SER A 55 -11.55 6.24 10.73
C SER A 55 -11.46 6.47 12.23
N ALA A 56 -10.76 5.58 12.94
CA ALA A 56 -10.53 5.67 14.40
C ALA A 56 -11.81 5.90 15.24
N ALA A 57 -12.97 5.45 14.76
CA ALA A 57 -14.24 5.68 15.43
C ALA A 57 -14.60 4.64 16.52
N GLY A 58 -13.69 3.70 16.84
CA GLY A 58 -13.92 2.64 17.83
C GLY A 58 -14.83 1.49 17.35
N LEU A 59 -15.14 1.45 16.05
CA LEU A 59 -16.05 0.47 15.46
C LEU A 59 -15.45 -0.94 15.41
N LYS A 60 -16.32 -1.94 15.54
CA LYS A 60 -15.98 -3.37 15.46
C LYS A 60 -16.56 -4.08 14.23
N SER A 61 -17.56 -3.48 13.60
CA SER A 61 -18.30 -4.08 12.50
C SER A 61 -18.91 -2.98 11.63
N LEU A 62 -19.28 -3.34 10.40
CA LEU A 62 -20.06 -2.50 9.50
C LEU A 62 -21.34 -3.25 9.09
N PRO A 63 -22.50 -2.58 9.02
CA PRO A 63 -23.73 -3.20 8.54
C PRO A 63 -23.60 -3.55 7.04
N SER A 64 -24.12 -4.71 6.65
CA SER A 64 -24.05 -5.21 5.27
C SER A 64 -24.73 -4.29 4.24
N GLU A 65 -25.70 -3.51 4.71
CA GLU A 65 -26.49 -2.54 3.96
C GLU A 65 -25.63 -1.39 3.40
N MET A 66 -24.41 -1.17 3.94
CA MET A 66 -23.44 -0.26 3.33
C MET A 66 -23.06 -0.66 1.90
N GLY A 67 -23.27 -1.92 1.49
CA GLY A 67 -23.16 -2.35 0.10
C GLY A 67 -24.12 -1.64 -0.87
N ASN A 68 -25.14 -0.93 -0.35
CA ASN A 68 -26.05 -0.11 -1.15
C ASN A 68 -25.48 1.27 -1.50
N LEU A 69 -24.38 1.69 -0.88
CA LEU A 69 -23.71 2.98 -1.11
C LEU A 69 -22.92 2.99 -2.43
N ARG A 70 -23.59 2.66 -3.53
CA ARG A 70 -22.97 2.48 -4.86
C ARG A 70 -22.43 3.77 -5.48
N GLY A 71 -22.74 4.93 -4.90
CA GLY A 71 -22.19 6.23 -5.31
C GLY A 71 -20.94 6.65 -4.55
N LEU A 72 -20.42 5.80 -3.65
CA LEU A 72 -19.29 6.15 -2.79
C LEU A 72 -18.00 6.22 -3.62
N VAL A 73 -17.32 7.36 -3.48
CA VAL A 73 -16.07 7.70 -4.19
C VAL A 73 -14.88 7.60 -3.25
N HIS A 74 -15.06 8.03 -1.99
CA HIS A 74 -14.03 7.94 -0.97
C HIS A 74 -14.58 7.22 0.25
N PHE A 75 -13.89 6.13 0.63
CA PHE A 75 -14.21 5.37 1.82
C PHE A 75 -12.97 5.23 2.70
N ASN A 76 -13.02 5.84 3.87
CA ASN A 76 -12.00 5.70 4.90
C ASN A 76 -12.59 5.03 6.14
N ALA A 77 -12.07 3.87 6.48
CA ALA A 77 -12.39 3.14 7.70
C ALA A 77 -11.10 2.59 8.34
N SER A 78 -10.00 3.35 8.24
CA SER A 78 -8.75 3.02 8.93
C SER A 78 -8.94 2.98 10.44
N GLY A 79 -8.21 2.10 11.13
CA GLY A 79 -8.36 1.92 12.58
C GLY A 79 -9.64 1.21 13.05
N VAL A 80 -10.46 0.66 12.14
CA VAL A 80 -11.70 -0.06 12.50
C VAL A 80 -11.48 -1.58 12.61
N ALA A 81 -11.73 -2.17 13.77
CA ALA A 81 -11.45 -3.58 14.02
C ALA A 81 -12.53 -4.55 13.48
N PHE A 82 -12.65 -4.73 12.16
CA PHE A 82 -13.68 -5.56 11.50
C PHE A 82 -13.63 -7.06 11.84
N GLY A 83 -12.50 -7.56 12.33
CA GLY A 83 -12.21 -8.99 12.40
C GLY A 83 -11.90 -9.57 11.01
N THR A 84 -12.85 -9.48 10.07
CA THR A 84 -12.69 -9.76 8.64
C THR A 84 -13.30 -8.62 7.83
N ILE A 85 -12.62 -8.15 6.78
CA ILE A 85 -13.17 -7.11 5.89
C ILE A 85 -14.48 -7.62 5.25
N PRO A 86 -15.62 -6.91 5.44
CA PRO A 86 -16.89 -7.32 4.85
C PRO A 86 -16.84 -7.38 3.32
N SER A 87 -17.43 -8.44 2.73
CA SER A 87 -17.32 -8.69 1.29
C SER A 87 -17.92 -7.59 0.41
N PHE A 88 -18.89 -6.82 0.91
CA PHE A 88 -19.51 -5.72 0.17
C PHE A 88 -18.49 -4.62 -0.19
N VAL A 89 -17.42 -4.46 0.58
CA VAL A 89 -16.40 -3.42 0.35
C VAL A 89 -15.77 -3.60 -1.03
N TRP A 90 -15.50 -4.85 -1.42
CA TRP A 90 -14.93 -5.22 -2.72
C TRP A 90 -15.88 -5.01 -3.90
N ASN A 91 -17.14 -4.67 -3.65
CA ASN A 91 -18.16 -4.41 -4.67
C ASN A 91 -18.51 -2.92 -4.83
N LEU A 92 -17.86 -2.02 -4.08
CA LEU A 92 -18.05 -0.56 -4.20
C LEU A 92 -17.24 -0.01 -5.39
N THR A 93 -17.63 -0.39 -6.60
CA THR A 93 -16.83 -0.18 -7.83
C THR A 93 -16.66 1.28 -8.26
N GLN A 94 -17.35 2.23 -7.64
CA GLN A 94 -17.18 3.67 -7.89
C GLN A 94 -16.04 4.30 -7.09
N LEU A 95 -15.42 3.57 -6.16
CA LEU A 95 -14.36 4.12 -5.31
C LEU A 95 -13.15 4.60 -6.14
N GLU A 96 -12.69 5.79 -5.80
CA GLU A 96 -11.41 6.38 -6.19
C GLU A 96 -10.37 6.25 -5.08
N ARG A 97 -10.80 6.21 -3.81
CA ARG A 97 -9.94 6.00 -2.64
C ARG A 97 -10.58 5.04 -1.66
N LEU A 98 -9.85 3.98 -1.30
CA LEU A 98 -10.19 3.04 -0.24
C LEU A 98 -9.06 2.99 0.79
N ASP A 99 -9.38 3.32 2.03
CA ASP A 99 -8.45 3.26 3.15
C ASP A 99 -9.02 2.40 4.27
N LEU A 100 -8.38 1.25 4.50
CA LEU A 100 -8.70 0.29 5.57
C LEU A 100 -7.48 0.04 6.46
N SER A 101 -6.51 0.96 6.45
CA SER A 101 -5.23 0.80 7.14
C SER A 101 -5.36 0.65 8.66
N ILE A 102 -4.39 -0.01 9.30
CA ILE A 102 -4.26 -0.13 10.76
C ILE A 102 -5.53 -0.70 11.44
N SER A 103 -6.24 -1.58 10.75
CA SER A 103 -7.60 -1.94 11.17
C SER A 103 -7.70 -3.28 11.92
N ALA A 104 -6.57 -3.85 12.41
CA ALA A 104 -6.50 -5.15 13.12
C ALA A 104 -7.28 -6.31 12.46
N SER A 105 -7.63 -6.15 11.18
CA SER A 105 -8.59 -6.97 10.46
C SER A 105 -7.87 -7.96 9.58
N CYS A 106 -8.38 -9.18 9.52
CA CYS A 106 -7.93 -10.19 8.58
C CYS A 106 -8.34 -9.78 7.16
N VAL A 107 -7.37 -9.80 6.26
CA VAL A 107 -7.57 -9.59 4.82
C VAL A 107 -7.03 -10.78 4.05
N GLU A 108 -7.89 -11.34 3.22
CA GLU A 108 -7.53 -12.19 2.08
C GLU A 108 -8.05 -11.44 0.86
N LEU A 109 -7.16 -11.01 -0.03
CA LEU A 109 -7.53 -10.18 -1.18
C LEU A 109 -8.33 -11.03 -2.17
N PRO A 110 -9.60 -10.68 -2.45
CA PRO A 110 -10.43 -11.49 -3.32
C PRO A 110 -10.30 -11.03 -4.78
N PRO A 111 -10.57 -11.89 -5.78
CA PRO A 111 -10.54 -11.52 -7.20
C PRO A 111 -11.41 -10.30 -7.56
N GLN A 112 -12.46 -10.04 -6.78
CA GLN A 112 -13.36 -8.89 -6.90
C GLN A 112 -12.63 -7.54 -6.81
N ILE A 113 -11.42 -7.51 -6.24
CA ILE A 113 -10.58 -6.31 -6.23
C ILE A 113 -10.37 -5.73 -7.64
N GLY A 114 -10.29 -6.58 -8.67
CA GLY A 114 -10.17 -6.12 -10.06
C GLY A 114 -11.38 -5.35 -10.59
N GLY A 115 -12.48 -5.31 -9.83
CA GLY A 115 -13.69 -4.54 -10.13
C GLY A 115 -13.56 -3.04 -9.91
N PHE A 116 -12.54 -2.55 -9.20
CA PHE A 116 -12.40 -1.11 -8.91
C PHE A 116 -11.77 -0.32 -10.07
N GLN A 117 -12.56 -0.06 -11.11
CA GLN A 117 -12.12 0.59 -12.34
C GLN A 117 -11.73 2.09 -12.17
N ASN A 118 -12.13 2.72 -11.07
CA ASN A 118 -11.83 4.13 -10.78
C ASN A 118 -10.76 4.32 -9.69
N LEU A 119 -10.27 3.25 -9.07
CA LEU A 119 -9.42 3.36 -7.89
C LEU A 119 -8.07 3.98 -8.22
N THR A 120 -7.71 5.01 -7.46
CA THR A 120 -6.43 5.71 -7.55
C THR A 120 -5.55 5.44 -6.33
N GLU A 121 -6.17 5.15 -5.18
CA GLU A 121 -5.46 4.86 -3.94
C GLU A 121 -6.13 3.69 -3.19
N LEU A 122 -5.33 2.66 -2.92
CA LEU A 122 -5.70 1.50 -2.11
C LEU A 122 -4.72 1.37 -0.95
N LEU A 123 -5.20 1.64 0.26
CA LEU A 123 -4.41 1.62 1.49
C LEU A 123 -4.91 0.51 2.42
N LEU A 124 -4.09 -0.52 2.56
CA LEU A 124 -4.35 -1.74 3.30
C LEU A 124 -3.18 -2.07 4.25
N ASP A 125 -2.36 -1.08 4.61
CA ASP A 125 -1.22 -1.26 5.50
C ASP A 125 -1.65 -1.58 6.94
N GLY A 126 -0.84 -2.37 7.65
CA GLY A 126 -1.13 -2.72 9.04
C GLY A 126 -2.35 -3.64 9.23
N LEU A 127 -2.76 -4.37 8.19
CA LEU A 127 -3.77 -5.43 8.26
C LEU A 127 -3.15 -6.79 8.60
N ARG A 128 -3.99 -7.73 9.05
CA ARG A 128 -3.65 -9.15 9.20
C ARG A 128 -3.79 -9.85 7.86
N ALA A 129 -2.76 -9.79 7.03
CA ALA A 129 -2.80 -10.34 5.68
C ALA A 129 -2.69 -11.88 5.66
N ARG A 130 -3.46 -12.54 4.80
CA ARG A 130 -3.37 -13.99 4.54
C ARG A 130 -3.52 -14.27 3.05
N GLY A 131 -3.06 -15.45 2.64
CA GLY A 131 -3.15 -15.90 1.26
C GLY A 131 -2.15 -15.17 0.35
N THR A 132 -2.47 -15.10 -0.94
CA THR A 132 -1.62 -14.51 -1.98
C THR A 132 -2.19 -13.18 -2.46
N ILE A 133 -1.37 -12.38 -3.15
CA ILE A 133 -1.86 -11.24 -3.93
C ILE A 133 -2.51 -11.82 -5.21
N PRO A 134 -3.82 -11.57 -5.47
CA PRO A 134 -4.51 -12.11 -6.64
C PRO A 134 -4.03 -11.43 -7.94
N THR A 135 -4.06 -12.15 -9.06
CA THR A 135 -3.65 -11.61 -10.37
C THR A 135 -4.56 -10.47 -10.83
N GLU A 136 -5.83 -10.46 -10.39
CA GLU A 136 -6.78 -9.38 -10.66
C GLU A 136 -6.36 -8.01 -10.10
N ILE A 137 -5.35 -7.94 -9.23
CA ILE A 137 -4.75 -6.66 -8.80
C ILE A 137 -4.27 -5.84 -10.00
N GLY A 138 -3.79 -6.50 -11.06
CA GLY A 138 -3.33 -5.83 -12.28
C GLY A 138 -4.44 -5.14 -13.09
N LEU A 139 -5.71 -5.41 -12.77
CA LEU A 139 -6.85 -4.75 -13.43
C LEU A 139 -7.11 -3.33 -12.90
N LEU A 140 -6.43 -2.91 -11.83
CA LEU A 140 -6.53 -1.59 -11.24
C LEU A 140 -5.78 -0.53 -12.07
N SER A 141 -6.20 -0.35 -13.32
CA SER A 141 -5.48 0.43 -14.35
C SER A 141 -5.27 1.92 -14.03
N ARG A 142 -6.01 2.49 -13.08
CA ARG A 142 -5.89 3.90 -12.64
C ARG A 142 -5.16 4.06 -11.31
N LEU A 143 -4.72 2.96 -10.71
CA LEU A 143 -4.14 2.97 -9.38
C LEU A 143 -2.80 3.68 -9.41
N ARG A 144 -2.63 4.65 -8.51
CA ARG A 144 -1.40 5.43 -8.32
C ARG A 144 -0.67 5.03 -7.06
N THR A 145 -1.40 4.62 -6.03
CA THR A 145 -0.83 4.16 -4.76
C THR A 145 -1.45 2.84 -4.35
N LEU A 146 -0.60 1.82 -4.20
CA LEU A 146 -0.90 0.56 -3.55
C LEU A 146 -0.04 0.44 -2.30
N ASP A 147 -0.66 0.38 -1.13
CA ASP A 147 0.05 0.03 0.10
C ASP A 147 -0.57 -1.19 0.77
N LEU A 148 0.22 -2.27 0.81
CA LEU A 148 -0.10 -3.52 1.50
C LEU A 148 0.87 -3.77 2.68
N THR A 149 1.72 -2.82 3.05
CA THR A 149 2.82 -3.01 4.02
C THR A 149 2.33 -3.65 5.32
N ASN A 150 2.99 -4.72 5.74
CA ASN A 150 2.74 -5.25 7.08
C ASN A 150 3.50 -4.40 8.11
N ARG A 151 2.84 -3.95 9.17
CA ARG A 151 3.52 -3.18 10.24
C ARG A 151 4.04 -4.05 11.38
N GLY A 152 4.23 -5.35 11.15
CA GLY A 152 4.80 -6.29 12.13
C GLY A 152 3.96 -6.50 13.39
N MET A 153 2.76 -5.92 13.48
CA MET A 153 1.86 -6.07 14.63
C MET A 153 1.23 -7.47 14.70
N PHE A 154 1.25 -8.22 13.60
CA PHE A 154 0.59 -9.51 13.47
C PHE A 154 1.49 -10.53 12.76
N GLU A 155 1.33 -11.81 13.14
CA GLU A 155 2.08 -12.92 12.51
C GLU A 155 1.56 -13.25 11.10
N ASP A 156 0.29 -12.94 10.82
CA ASP A 156 -0.37 -13.14 9.53
C ASP A 156 0.30 -12.26 8.45
N ARG A 157 0.77 -12.88 7.36
CA ARG A 157 1.47 -12.23 6.23
C ARG A 157 0.95 -12.75 4.89
N PHE A 158 1.04 -11.95 3.83
CA PHE A 158 0.91 -12.46 2.46
C PHE A 158 2.05 -13.43 2.15
N VAL A 159 1.73 -14.48 1.40
CA VAL A 159 2.66 -15.52 0.94
C VAL A 159 2.60 -15.65 -0.59
N GLY A 160 3.44 -16.52 -1.16
CA GLY A 160 3.47 -16.77 -2.59
C GLY A 160 4.24 -15.71 -3.37
N ASN A 161 3.99 -15.60 -4.66
CA ASN A 161 4.74 -14.72 -5.55
C ASN A 161 4.08 -13.34 -5.67
N ILE A 162 4.88 -12.35 -6.05
CA ILE A 162 4.36 -11.10 -6.61
C ILE A 162 3.78 -11.43 -8.01
N PRO A 163 2.49 -11.18 -8.29
CA PRO A 163 1.91 -11.47 -9.61
C PRO A 163 2.51 -10.54 -10.68
N SER A 164 2.82 -11.09 -11.86
CA SER A 164 3.40 -10.31 -12.97
C SER A 164 2.42 -9.28 -13.53
N GLU A 165 1.12 -9.50 -13.33
CA GLU A 165 0.04 -8.56 -13.67
C GLU A 165 0.18 -7.21 -12.98
N ILE A 166 1.00 -7.08 -11.92
CA ILE A 166 1.33 -5.75 -11.36
C ILE A 166 1.91 -4.81 -12.42
N GLY A 167 2.65 -5.32 -13.41
CA GLY A 167 3.20 -4.52 -14.51
C GLY A 167 2.13 -3.88 -15.41
N MET A 168 0.87 -4.34 -15.35
CA MET A 168 -0.25 -3.75 -16.10
C MET A 168 -0.72 -2.41 -15.52
N MET A 169 -0.38 -2.09 -14.26
CA MET A 169 -0.79 -0.86 -13.58
C MET A 169 0.14 0.31 -13.95
N THR A 170 0.22 0.71 -15.22
CA THR A 170 1.22 1.67 -15.71
C THR A 170 1.13 3.09 -15.11
N ASP A 171 0.01 3.43 -14.48
CA ASP A 171 -0.19 4.69 -13.75
C ASP A 171 0.34 4.64 -12.30
N LEU A 172 0.84 3.49 -11.84
CA LEU A 172 1.27 3.28 -10.47
C LEU A 172 2.50 4.11 -10.14
N GLU A 173 2.36 5.01 -9.18
CA GLU A 173 3.41 5.91 -8.70
C GLU A 173 4.10 5.35 -7.44
N ARG A 174 3.36 4.61 -6.61
CA ARG A 174 3.84 4.14 -5.31
C ARG A 174 3.35 2.73 -5.03
N LEU A 175 4.30 1.81 -4.86
CA LEU A 175 4.06 0.42 -4.51
C LEU A 175 4.78 0.07 -3.22
N TYR A 176 4.02 -0.25 -2.18
CA TYR A 176 4.54 -0.71 -0.90
C TYR A 176 3.95 -2.09 -0.59
N ILE A 177 4.81 -3.10 -0.57
CA ILE A 177 4.45 -4.51 -0.31
C ILE A 177 5.50 -5.19 0.60
N GLY A 178 6.12 -4.39 1.47
CA GLY A 178 7.13 -4.85 2.42
C GLY A 178 6.57 -5.62 3.61
N ASP A 179 7.47 -6.28 4.34
CA ASP A 179 7.22 -6.97 5.62
C ASP A 179 6.28 -8.20 5.52
N HIS A 180 6.27 -8.91 4.39
CA HIS A 180 5.48 -10.13 4.21
C HIS A 180 6.34 -11.40 4.15
N GLN A 181 5.76 -12.50 3.70
CA GLN A 181 6.45 -13.76 3.38
C GLN A 181 6.37 -14.01 1.86
N LEU A 182 6.38 -12.93 1.06
CA LEU A 182 6.40 -13.05 -0.40
C LEU A 182 7.71 -13.70 -0.84
N SER A 183 7.64 -14.56 -1.84
CA SER A 183 8.74 -15.43 -2.29
C SER A 183 8.79 -15.48 -3.82
N GLY A 184 9.79 -16.19 -4.36
CA GLY A 184 10.01 -16.23 -5.80
C GLY A 184 10.68 -14.96 -6.33
N GLU A 185 10.73 -14.84 -7.64
CA GLU A 185 11.41 -13.73 -8.32
C GLU A 185 10.56 -12.46 -8.33
N ILE A 186 11.23 -11.31 -8.41
CA ILE A 186 10.55 -10.04 -8.74
C ILE A 186 10.21 -10.10 -10.25
N PRO A 187 8.92 -9.98 -10.64
CA PRO A 187 8.53 -10.03 -12.04
C PRO A 187 9.22 -8.94 -12.87
N SER A 188 9.74 -9.29 -14.05
CA SER A 188 10.40 -8.32 -14.94
C SER A 188 9.44 -7.27 -15.48
N GLU A 189 8.13 -7.56 -15.47
CA GLU A 189 7.05 -6.65 -15.80
C GLU A 189 7.02 -5.41 -14.90
N ILE A 190 7.65 -5.42 -13.72
CA ILE A 190 7.85 -4.21 -12.91
C ILE A 190 8.54 -3.10 -13.70
N GLY A 191 9.42 -3.44 -14.66
CA GLY A 191 10.07 -2.46 -15.54
C GLY A 191 9.11 -1.69 -16.46
N GLN A 192 7.85 -2.12 -16.58
CA GLN A 192 6.80 -1.41 -17.34
C GLN A 192 6.23 -0.21 -16.57
N LEU A 193 6.44 -0.14 -15.25
CA LEU A 193 5.87 0.89 -14.37
C LEU A 193 6.66 2.21 -14.42
N GLN A 194 6.67 2.85 -15.58
CA GLN A 194 7.48 4.06 -15.83
C GLN A 194 7.07 5.28 -14.97
N ALA A 195 5.86 5.28 -14.40
CA ALA A 195 5.40 6.28 -13.44
C ALA A 195 5.87 6.02 -12.00
N LEU A 196 6.49 4.86 -11.71
CA LEU A 196 6.81 4.43 -10.36
C LEU A 196 7.90 5.31 -9.74
N VAL A 197 7.55 5.96 -8.64
CA VAL A 197 8.42 6.86 -7.85
C VAL A 197 8.93 6.16 -6.59
N VAL A 198 8.10 5.32 -5.98
CA VAL A 198 8.45 4.55 -4.78
C VAL A 198 8.15 3.09 -5.02
N PHE A 199 9.16 2.25 -4.82
CA PHE A 199 9.02 0.80 -4.81
C PHE A 199 9.65 0.23 -3.55
N ASP A 200 8.82 -0.26 -2.63
CA ASP A 200 9.24 -0.90 -1.39
C ASP A 200 8.73 -2.33 -1.29
N ILE A 201 9.66 -3.28 -1.37
CA ILE A 201 9.46 -4.73 -1.20
C ILE A 201 10.36 -5.29 -0.11
N GLY A 202 10.86 -4.44 0.78
CA GLY A 202 11.76 -4.84 1.85
C GLY A 202 11.16 -5.92 2.76
N ASP A 203 12.02 -6.66 3.45
CA ASP A 203 11.59 -7.59 4.50
C ASP A 203 10.63 -8.69 4.01
N ASN A 204 11.02 -9.36 2.92
CA ASN A 204 10.32 -10.50 2.33
C ASN A 204 11.27 -11.70 2.16
N ALA A 205 10.80 -12.78 1.52
CA ALA A 205 11.58 -13.97 1.18
C ALA A 205 11.84 -14.08 -0.34
N LEU A 206 11.97 -12.95 -1.03
CA LEU A 206 12.20 -12.90 -2.48
C LEU A 206 13.55 -13.51 -2.85
N SER A 207 13.60 -14.15 -4.02
CA SER A 207 14.74 -14.92 -4.49
C SER A 207 15.01 -14.68 -5.98
N GLY A 208 16.03 -15.37 -6.52
CA GLY A 208 16.41 -15.26 -7.92
C GLY A 208 17.30 -14.05 -8.20
N SER A 209 17.42 -13.70 -9.48
CA SER A 209 18.24 -12.55 -9.91
C SER A 209 17.38 -11.31 -10.10
N LEU A 210 17.81 -10.17 -9.57
CA LEU A 210 17.18 -8.88 -9.84
C LEU A 210 17.22 -8.59 -11.35
N SER A 211 16.04 -8.44 -11.94
CA SER A 211 15.90 -8.20 -13.37
C SER A 211 16.45 -6.83 -13.78
N MET A 212 17.05 -6.77 -14.97
CA MET A 212 17.72 -5.58 -15.49
C MET A 212 16.72 -4.45 -15.82
N GLU A 213 15.47 -4.81 -16.06
CA GLU A 213 14.36 -3.94 -16.39
C GLU A 213 14.03 -2.96 -15.25
N ILE A 214 14.31 -3.30 -14.00
CA ILE A 214 14.16 -2.38 -12.85
C ILE A 214 15.09 -1.18 -12.98
N PHE A 215 16.27 -1.35 -13.59
CA PHE A 215 17.24 -0.28 -13.83
C PHE A 215 16.85 0.69 -14.96
N ASN A 216 15.69 0.46 -15.59
CA ASN A 216 15.09 1.32 -16.61
C ASN A 216 13.93 2.18 -16.08
N LEU A 217 13.64 2.15 -14.77
CA LEU A 217 12.57 2.93 -14.17
C LEU A 217 12.97 4.40 -14.04
N THR A 218 12.64 5.20 -15.04
CA THR A 218 13.15 6.59 -15.15
C THR A 218 12.62 7.54 -14.06
N SER A 219 11.45 7.26 -13.49
CA SER A 219 10.82 8.07 -12.42
C SER A 219 11.16 7.63 -11.01
N ILE A 220 11.86 6.50 -10.82
CA ILE A 220 12.07 5.93 -9.49
C ILE A 220 12.94 6.86 -8.66
N SER A 221 12.47 7.17 -7.46
CA SER A 221 13.17 8.00 -6.48
C SER A 221 13.58 7.19 -5.26
N ILE A 222 12.73 6.26 -4.82
CA ILE A 222 13.01 5.37 -3.70
C ILE A 222 12.84 3.93 -4.16
N LEU A 223 13.91 3.15 -4.09
CA LEU A 223 13.93 1.71 -4.36
C LEU A 223 14.38 0.97 -3.08
N GLN A 224 13.53 0.13 -2.50
CA GLN A 224 13.85 -0.64 -1.29
C GLN A 224 13.66 -2.13 -1.55
N LEU A 225 14.77 -2.85 -1.56
CA LEU A 225 14.86 -4.30 -1.76
C LEU A 225 15.37 -5.01 -0.49
N ARG A 226 15.57 -4.25 0.60
CA ARG A 226 16.29 -4.71 1.78
C ARG A 226 15.76 -6.03 2.36
N ASN A 227 16.62 -6.77 3.03
CA ASN A 227 16.28 -7.99 3.77
C ASN A 227 15.53 -9.04 2.92
N ASN A 228 15.91 -9.19 1.65
CA ASN A 228 15.56 -10.32 0.80
C ASN A 228 16.82 -11.19 0.59
N ALA A 229 17.17 -12.02 1.57
CA ALA A 229 18.48 -12.68 1.64
C ALA A 229 18.79 -13.62 0.46
N MET A 230 17.76 -14.11 -0.23
CA MET A 230 17.88 -15.00 -1.39
C MET A 230 17.87 -14.25 -2.73
N LEU A 231 17.58 -12.94 -2.73
CA LEU A 231 17.61 -12.09 -3.90
C LEU A 231 19.06 -11.72 -4.21
N GLY A 232 19.52 -12.09 -5.39
CA GLY A 232 20.87 -11.82 -5.86
C GLY A 232 20.88 -11.21 -7.25
N GLY A 233 22.03 -11.32 -7.92
CA GLY A 233 22.27 -10.73 -9.23
C GLY A 233 23.43 -9.73 -9.20
N GLN A 234 23.67 -9.11 -10.35
CA GLN A 234 24.71 -8.11 -10.53
C GLN A 234 24.10 -6.77 -10.88
N PHE A 235 24.60 -5.70 -10.29
CA PHE A 235 24.30 -4.35 -10.76
C PHE A 235 24.76 -4.19 -12.23
N PRO A 236 23.95 -3.54 -13.09
CA PRO A 236 24.45 -3.11 -14.39
C PRO A 236 25.61 -2.14 -14.22
N MET A 237 26.52 -2.10 -15.21
CA MET A 237 27.57 -1.08 -15.24
C MET A 237 27.01 0.34 -15.35
N VAL A 238 25.83 0.50 -15.97
CA VAL A 238 25.13 1.78 -16.14
C VAL A 238 23.65 1.57 -15.92
N TRP A 239 23.02 2.42 -15.11
CA TRP A 239 21.56 2.44 -14.91
C TRP A 239 20.93 3.75 -15.39
N SER A 240 19.63 3.72 -15.71
CA SER A 240 18.87 4.89 -16.19
C SER A 240 18.04 5.55 -15.08
N LEU A 241 18.38 5.30 -13.80
CA LEU A 241 17.63 5.76 -12.63
C LEU A 241 17.89 7.24 -12.32
N SER A 242 17.55 8.12 -13.25
CA SER A 242 17.91 9.55 -13.20
C SER A 242 17.31 10.34 -12.03
N GLN A 243 16.22 9.85 -11.43
CA GLN A 243 15.51 10.49 -10.31
C GLN A 243 15.82 9.84 -8.95
N LEU A 244 16.75 8.88 -8.92
CA LEU A 244 17.04 8.10 -7.73
C LEU A 244 17.57 8.99 -6.61
N ALA A 245 16.84 9.00 -5.49
CA ALA A 245 17.25 9.66 -4.26
C ALA A 245 17.76 8.64 -3.23
N CYS A 246 17.18 7.43 -3.21
CA CYS A 246 17.59 6.39 -2.29
C CYS A 246 17.38 4.98 -2.85
N PHE A 247 18.40 4.15 -2.75
CA PHE A 247 18.35 2.73 -3.06
C PHE A 247 18.86 1.94 -1.85
N ASP A 248 18.01 1.14 -1.22
CA ASP A 248 18.40 0.24 -0.13
C ASP A 248 18.26 -1.22 -0.57
N SER A 249 19.40 -1.89 -0.76
CA SER A 249 19.49 -3.32 -1.02
C SER A 249 20.25 -4.07 0.07
N SER A 250 20.36 -3.49 1.27
CA SER A 250 21.01 -4.15 2.40
C SER A 250 20.32 -5.47 2.76
N GLY A 251 21.07 -6.46 3.21
CA GLY A 251 20.51 -7.79 3.49
C GLY A 251 20.07 -8.58 2.25
N THR A 252 20.44 -8.15 1.04
CA THR A 252 20.36 -8.96 -0.19
C THR A 252 21.72 -9.56 -0.55
N ASN A 253 21.74 -10.46 -1.53
CA ASN A 253 22.94 -11.04 -2.13
C ASN A 253 23.29 -10.39 -3.49
N LEU A 254 22.93 -9.11 -3.68
CA LEU A 254 23.32 -8.33 -4.85
C LEU A 254 24.81 -8.02 -4.83
N THR A 255 25.43 -8.14 -6.00
CA THR A 255 26.87 -7.95 -6.21
C THR A 255 27.14 -7.00 -7.37
N GLY A 256 28.39 -6.66 -7.62
CA GLY A 256 28.79 -5.76 -8.70
C GLY A 256 29.10 -4.34 -8.22
N LEU A 257 29.42 -3.46 -9.16
CA LEU A 257 29.77 -2.07 -8.89
C LEU A 257 28.54 -1.19 -9.04
N VAL A 258 28.34 -0.28 -8.08
CA VAL A 258 27.34 0.78 -8.18
C VAL A 258 27.83 1.80 -9.21
N ASP A 259 26.93 2.25 -10.08
CA ASP A 259 27.23 3.28 -11.07
C ASP A 259 27.37 4.66 -10.39
N GLU A 260 28.60 5.19 -10.38
CA GLU A 260 28.96 6.46 -9.77
C GLU A 260 28.15 7.66 -10.28
N SER A 261 27.55 7.57 -11.48
CA SER A 261 26.74 8.67 -12.03
C SER A 261 25.52 9.00 -11.18
N ALA A 262 25.02 8.06 -10.36
CA ALA A 262 23.91 8.30 -9.44
C ALA A 262 24.33 8.93 -8.11
N CYS A 263 25.60 8.81 -7.72
CA CYS A 263 26.07 9.25 -6.41
C CYS A 263 25.95 10.75 -6.10
N PRO A 264 25.94 11.68 -7.07
CA PRO A 264 25.69 13.09 -6.76
C PRO A 264 24.30 13.37 -6.16
N HIS A 265 23.33 12.47 -6.34
CA HIS A 265 21.92 12.70 -6.01
C HIS A 265 21.24 11.56 -5.23
N ALA A 266 21.87 10.39 -5.16
CA ALA A 266 21.33 9.22 -4.48
C ALA A 266 22.12 8.86 -3.21
N THR A 267 21.45 8.23 -2.25
CA THR A 267 22.10 7.37 -1.24
C THR A 267 21.90 5.91 -1.63
N VAL A 268 22.97 5.12 -1.68
CA VAL A 268 22.89 3.70 -2.04
C VAL A 268 23.35 2.87 -0.84
N VAL A 269 22.52 1.94 -0.37
CA VAL A 269 22.81 1.10 0.80
C VAL A 269 22.90 -0.34 0.33
N VAL A 270 24.07 -0.98 0.51
CA VAL A 270 24.29 -2.36 0.04
C VAL A 270 24.95 -3.21 1.12
N THR A 271 24.83 -4.53 0.99
CA THR A 271 25.48 -5.51 1.87
C THR A 271 26.96 -5.65 1.51
N GLY A 272 27.81 -5.86 2.52
CA GLY A 272 29.16 -6.37 2.28
C GLY A 272 30.12 -5.44 1.52
N CYS A 273 29.90 -4.12 1.56
CA CYS A 273 30.88 -3.19 1.01
C CYS A 273 32.22 -3.43 1.72
N GLN A 274 33.28 -3.73 0.97
CA GLN A 274 34.62 -3.62 1.52
C GLN A 274 34.95 -2.14 1.66
N ALA A 275 35.68 -1.76 2.71
CA ALA A 275 36.03 -0.38 3.04
C ALA A 275 36.88 0.35 1.97
N ASP A 276 37.09 -0.26 0.80
CA ASP A 276 37.76 0.36 -0.35
C ASP A 276 36.75 1.15 -1.20
N GLN A 277 36.54 2.40 -0.78
CA GLN A 277 36.61 3.67 -1.53
C GLN A 277 36.09 3.79 -2.99
N SER A 278 35.40 2.83 -3.60
CA SER A 278 34.98 2.99 -5.01
C SER A 278 33.63 3.65 -5.19
N CYS A 279 32.82 3.80 -4.14
CA CYS A 279 31.48 4.39 -4.23
C CYS A 279 31.24 5.52 -3.25
N SER A 280 31.05 6.73 -3.77
CA SER A 280 30.98 7.98 -2.99
C SER A 280 29.65 8.18 -2.25
N CYS A 281 28.58 7.55 -2.72
CA CYS A 281 27.25 7.58 -2.12
C CYS A 281 26.86 6.31 -1.37
N CYS A 282 27.76 5.32 -1.33
CA CYS A 282 27.45 4.01 -0.76
C CYS A 282 27.57 4.02 0.76
N LYS A 283 26.57 3.44 1.43
CA LYS A 283 26.57 3.13 2.86
C LYS A 283 26.55 1.62 3.06
N CYS A 284 27.36 1.13 4.00
CA CYS A 284 27.35 -0.28 4.38
C CYS A 284 26.13 -0.56 5.27
N GLY A 285 25.14 -1.26 4.73
CA GLY A 285 23.99 -1.73 5.51
C GLY A 285 24.26 -3.12 6.07
N ASN A 286 24.54 -3.24 7.36
CA ASN A 286 24.74 -4.54 8.03
C ASN A 286 23.40 -5.23 8.38
N GLY A 287 22.43 -5.24 7.46
CA GLY A 287 21.07 -5.72 7.75
C GLY A 287 20.40 -4.90 8.84
N ALA A 288 20.42 -3.57 8.71
CA ALA A 288 19.83 -2.67 9.69
C ALA A 288 18.33 -2.99 9.87
N THR A 289 17.86 -2.92 11.12
CA THR A 289 16.45 -3.18 11.47
C THR A 289 15.51 -2.05 11.04
N GLU A 290 16.05 -0.91 10.61
CA GLU A 290 15.26 0.26 10.19
C GLU A 290 15.59 0.67 8.74
N PRO A 291 14.57 1.08 7.96
CA PRO A 291 14.74 1.60 6.60
C PRO A 291 15.73 2.76 6.58
N GLN A 292 16.78 2.66 5.75
CA GLN A 292 17.68 3.79 5.54
C GLN A 292 17.09 4.80 4.55
N CYS A 293 16.22 4.33 3.66
CA CYS A 293 15.41 5.17 2.79
C CYS A 293 14.10 5.53 3.50
N LYS A 294 14.02 6.75 4.05
CA LYS A 294 12.74 7.23 4.59
C LYS A 294 11.75 7.50 3.47
N THR A 295 10.66 6.78 3.46
CA THR A 295 9.47 7.11 2.69
C THR A 295 8.67 8.17 3.45
N ARG A 296 7.82 8.96 2.78
CA ARG A 296 6.95 9.94 3.47
C ARG A 296 5.99 9.32 4.51
N ARG A 297 5.87 7.98 4.56
CA ARG A 297 5.11 7.28 5.59
C ARG A 297 5.91 7.01 6.87
N ASP A 298 7.25 7.07 6.83
CA ASP A 298 8.11 6.89 8.02
C ASP A 298 8.14 8.13 8.94
N THR A 299 7.21 9.07 8.75
CA THR A 299 7.16 10.37 9.44
C THR A 299 5.82 10.69 10.10
N PHE A 300 4.87 9.76 10.18
CA PHE A 300 3.68 9.97 11.03
C PHE A 300 3.89 9.34 12.42
N PRO A 301 3.67 10.11 13.51
CA PRO A 301 3.73 9.61 14.89
C PRO A 301 2.56 8.71 15.26
#